data_AF-A0A519RUB1-F1
#
_entry.id   AF-A0A519RUB1-F1
#
_cell.length_a   1.000
_cell.length_b   1.000
_cell.length_c   1.000
_cell.angle_alpha   90.00
_cell.angle_beta   90.00
_cell.angle_gamma   90.00
#
_symmetry.space_group_name_H-M   'P 1'
#
loop_
_entity.id
_entity.type
_entity.pdbx_description
1 polymer ?
#
loop_
_entity_poly.entity_id
_entity_poly.type
_entity_poly.pdbx_seq_one_letter_code
_entity_poly.pdbx_strand_id
1 'polypeptide(L)'
;MRLKALQSYQILDTLEEKDFDDLTILASTICQVPIALISLVDEKRQWFKSHTGLDARETPIEQSFCAHAIHSTADLMIVENAHNDLRFVNNPLVTGSPNITFYAGVPLTNHEGYALGTLCVISPKEKNLSDEQKQALKVIAKQVMDKLELRRKIFELEHINHSLKDAESKSKKLFENLELSHSRIRSLVQQAPVAIIVFRGKDFVIESVNPPMLALLDKQEDILHRPLLEAIPELREQAAFKLLYKVLETGKPVYGDNTPVQLKRNGKIEIGYYNFSYSPLV
;
A
#
# COMPACT_ATOMS: atom_id res chain seq x y z
N MET A 1 -0.62 -10.93 21.75
CA MET A 1 -0.90 -11.19 20.32
C MET A 1 -2.39 -11.00 20.01
N ARG A 2 -3.32 -11.66 20.71
CA ARG A 2 -4.78 -11.43 20.62
C ARG A 2 -5.24 -9.96 20.66
N LEU A 3 -4.76 -9.15 21.61
CA LEU A 3 -5.13 -7.73 21.72
C LEU A 3 -4.73 -6.93 20.47
N LYS A 4 -3.57 -7.21 19.88
CA LYS A 4 -3.14 -6.58 18.63
C LYS A 4 -4.05 -7.00 17.47
N ALA A 5 -4.49 -8.26 17.44
CA ALA A 5 -5.46 -8.72 16.47
C ALA A 5 -6.79 -7.96 16.62
N LEU A 6 -7.33 -7.82 17.83
CA LEU A 6 -8.54 -7.04 18.10
C LEU A 6 -8.39 -5.57 17.65
N GLN A 7 -7.26 -4.93 17.98
CA GLN A 7 -6.97 -3.55 17.59
C GLN A 7 -6.92 -3.37 16.07
N SER A 8 -6.49 -4.39 15.31
CA SER A 8 -6.41 -4.32 13.84
C SER A 8 -7.78 -4.14 13.16
N TYR A 9 -8.89 -4.51 13.83
CA TYR A 9 -10.24 -4.32 13.30
C TYR A 9 -10.78 -2.89 13.47
N GLN A 10 -10.11 -2.05 14.28
CA GLN A 10 -10.54 -0.67 14.58
C GLN A 10 -12.03 -0.57 14.92
N ILE A 11 -12.50 -1.50 15.74
CA ILE A 11 -13.91 -1.70 16.05
C ILE A 11 -14.29 -1.22 17.45
N LEU A 12 -13.34 -1.21 18.39
CA LEU A 12 -13.57 -0.73 19.74
C LEU A 12 -13.92 0.76 19.72
N ASP A 13 -14.84 1.18 20.60
CA ASP A 13 -15.30 2.57 20.75
C ASP A 13 -15.90 3.20 19.48
N THR A 14 -16.32 2.38 18.53
CA THR A 14 -17.06 2.84 17.34
C THR A 14 -18.55 2.98 17.63
N LEU A 15 -19.23 3.80 16.83
CA LEU A 15 -20.69 3.96 16.93
C LEU A 15 -21.42 2.63 16.70
N GLU A 16 -22.65 2.54 17.20
CA GLU A 16 -23.57 1.44 16.93
C GLU A 16 -23.82 1.34 15.41
N GLU A 17 -23.90 0.11 14.89
CA GLU A 17 -24.15 -0.14 13.48
C GLU A 17 -25.29 -1.15 13.38
N LYS A 18 -26.36 -0.76 12.66
CA LYS A 18 -27.59 -1.55 12.50
C LYS A 18 -27.33 -3.00 12.11
N ASP A 19 -26.32 -3.23 11.27
CA ASP A 19 -25.91 -4.55 10.81
C ASP A 19 -25.49 -5.52 11.93
N PHE A 20 -24.92 -5.01 13.04
CA PHE A 20 -24.61 -5.81 14.22
C PHE A 20 -25.82 -5.94 15.14
N ASP A 21 -26.64 -4.89 15.23
CA ASP A 21 -27.88 -4.89 16.03
C ASP A 21 -28.91 -5.89 15.51
N ASP A 22 -29.05 -6.01 14.19
CA ASP A 22 -29.92 -7.02 13.58
C ASP A 22 -29.47 -8.44 13.97
N LEU A 23 -28.16 -8.68 14.15
CA LEU A 23 -27.61 -9.98 14.54
C LEU A 23 -27.85 -10.30 16.03
N THR A 24 -27.75 -9.33 16.93
CA THR A 24 -28.09 -9.54 18.35
C THR A 24 -29.59 -9.72 18.53
N ILE A 25 -30.43 -8.95 17.81
CA ILE A 25 -31.89 -9.14 17.80
C ILE A 25 -32.24 -10.55 17.31
N LEU A 26 -31.60 -11.01 16.23
CA LEU A 26 -31.81 -12.36 15.70
C LEU A 26 -31.40 -13.44 16.70
N ALA A 27 -30.25 -13.30 17.35
CA ALA A 27 -29.77 -14.24 18.36
C ALA A 27 -30.72 -14.31 19.57
N SER A 28 -31.14 -13.15 20.08
CA SER A 28 -32.13 -13.02 21.15
C SER A 28 -33.45 -13.71 20.79
N THR A 29 -33.96 -13.44 19.57
CA THR A 29 -35.23 -13.98 19.08
C THR A 29 -35.19 -15.49 18.92
N ILE A 30 -34.17 -16.03 18.25
CA ILE A 30 -34.04 -17.49 18.01
C ILE A 30 -33.86 -18.25 19.32
N CYS A 31 -33.04 -17.72 20.24
CA CYS A 31 -32.80 -18.37 21.53
C CYS A 31 -33.94 -18.14 22.53
N GLN A 32 -34.86 -17.23 22.23
CA GLN A 32 -35.98 -16.83 23.09
C GLN A 32 -35.49 -16.40 24.47
N VAL A 33 -34.51 -15.50 24.48
CA VAL A 33 -33.91 -14.93 25.67
C VAL A 33 -33.93 -13.40 25.60
N PRO A 34 -34.02 -12.70 26.74
CA PRO A 34 -34.18 -11.25 26.73
C PRO A 34 -32.91 -10.52 26.30
N ILE A 35 -31.72 -11.12 26.49
CA ILE A 35 -30.45 -10.43 26.29
C ILE A 35 -29.59 -11.15 25.26
N ALA A 36 -29.02 -10.38 24.32
CA ALA A 36 -27.99 -10.84 23.40
C ALA A 36 -26.94 -9.75 23.17
N LEU A 37 -25.66 -10.13 23.10
CA LEU A 37 -24.54 -9.20 23.01
C LEU A 37 -23.54 -9.68 21.97
N ILE A 38 -23.00 -8.74 21.20
CA ILE A 38 -21.70 -8.90 20.52
C ILE A 38 -20.68 -8.22 21.41
N SER A 39 -19.97 -9.02 22.19
CA SER A 39 -19.01 -8.56 23.20
C SER A 39 -17.60 -8.75 22.70
N LEU A 40 -16.79 -7.69 22.69
CA LEU A 40 -15.37 -7.72 22.37
C LEU A 40 -14.56 -7.56 23.66
N VAL A 41 -13.57 -8.42 23.83
CA VAL A 41 -12.80 -8.49 25.08
C VAL A 41 -11.50 -7.72 24.91
N ASP A 42 -11.42 -6.55 25.54
CA ASP A 42 -10.22 -5.71 25.58
C ASP A 42 -9.34 -6.05 26.80
N GLU A 43 -8.28 -5.28 27.05
CA GLU A 43 -7.37 -5.51 28.18
C GLU A 43 -8.06 -5.32 29.54
N LYS A 44 -8.90 -4.29 29.67
CA LYS A 44 -9.48 -3.86 30.97
C LYS A 44 -10.99 -4.02 31.07
N ARG A 45 -11.67 -4.27 29.96
CA ARG A 45 -13.13 -4.30 29.87
C ARG A 45 -13.62 -5.31 28.84
N GLN A 46 -14.87 -5.72 28.98
CA GLN A 46 -15.64 -6.20 27.83
C GLN A 46 -16.43 -5.02 27.27
N TRP A 47 -16.30 -4.76 25.98
CA TRP A 47 -17.01 -3.68 25.29
C TRP A 47 -18.05 -4.29 24.36
N PHE A 48 -19.26 -3.73 24.33
CA PHE A 48 -20.35 -4.27 23.52
C PHE A 48 -20.44 -3.52 22.20
N LYS A 49 -20.11 -4.22 21.11
CA LYS A 49 -20.30 -3.68 19.75
C LYS A 49 -21.77 -3.53 19.42
N SER A 50 -22.57 -4.45 19.94
CA SER A 50 -24.02 -4.41 19.88
C SER A 50 -24.60 -5.10 21.10
N HIS A 51 -25.73 -4.60 21.56
CA HIS A 51 -26.44 -5.07 22.73
C HIS A 51 -27.95 -5.04 22.47
N THR A 52 -28.65 -6.02 23.02
CA THR A 52 -30.11 -6.08 22.99
C THR A 52 -30.56 -6.56 24.36
N GLY A 53 -31.52 -5.84 24.97
CA GLY A 53 -32.07 -6.17 26.29
C GLY A 53 -31.20 -5.78 27.50
N LEU A 54 -30.12 -5.02 27.29
CA LEU A 54 -29.23 -4.54 28.35
C LEU A 54 -28.75 -3.12 28.02
N ASP A 55 -28.96 -2.14 28.91
CA ASP A 55 -28.58 -0.74 28.66
C ASP A 55 -27.06 -0.48 28.81
N ALA A 56 -26.36 -1.36 29.49
CA ALA A 56 -24.91 -1.25 29.66
C ALA A 56 -24.20 -1.41 28.30
N ARG A 57 -23.15 -0.62 28.08
CA ARG A 57 -22.31 -0.66 26.86
C ARG A 57 -20.97 -1.36 27.05
N GLU A 58 -20.59 -1.59 28.30
CA GLU A 58 -19.40 -2.31 28.68
C GLU A 58 -19.52 -2.79 30.13
N THR A 59 -18.64 -3.71 30.53
CA THR A 59 -18.44 -4.05 31.94
C THR A 59 -16.95 -4.25 32.24
N PRO A 60 -16.55 -4.18 33.53
CA PRO A 60 -15.22 -4.62 33.95
C PRO A 60 -14.94 -6.05 33.49
N ILE A 61 -13.68 -6.30 33.09
CA ILE A 61 -13.27 -7.61 32.55
C ILE A 61 -13.44 -8.75 33.56
N GLU A 62 -13.23 -8.46 34.85
CA GLU A 62 -13.32 -9.41 35.97
C GLU A 62 -14.73 -9.99 36.13
N GLN A 63 -15.75 -9.28 35.65
CA GLN A 63 -17.16 -9.70 35.72
C GLN A 63 -17.62 -10.44 34.44
N SER A 64 -16.75 -10.56 33.44
CA SER A 64 -17.13 -11.02 32.10
C SER A 64 -17.19 -12.55 31.98
N PHE A 65 -18.37 -13.05 31.62
CA PHE A 65 -18.53 -14.42 31.12
C PHE A 65 -17.80 -14.62 29.79
N CYS A 66 -17.83 -13.62 28.92
CA CYS A 66 -17.17 -13.63 27.61
C CYS A 66 -15.66 -13.80 27.73
N ALA A 67 -15.04 -13.19 28.75
CA ALA A 67 -13.62 -13.36 29.04
C ALA A 67 -13.27 -14.81 29.35
N HIS A 68 -14.15 -15.58 29.99
CA HIS A 68 -13.93 -17.01 30.21
C HIS A 68 -14.13 -17.81 28.91
N ALA A 69 -15.14 -17.46 28.12
CA ALA A 69 -15.45 -18.13 26.86
C ALA A 69 -14.32 -18.01 25.83
N ILE A 70 -13.65 -16.87 25.72
CA ILE A 70 -12.53 -16.70 24.76
C ILE A 70 -11.27 -17.50 25.12
N HIS A 71 -11.14 -17.96 26.37
CA HIS A 71 -10.05 -18.84 26.80
C HIS A 71 -10.42 -20.33 26.72
N SER A 72 -11.68 -20.64 26.44
CA SER A 72 -12.14 -22.01 26.24
C SER A 72 -11.65 -22.55 24.90
N THR A 73 -11.31 -23.84 24.85
CA THR A 73 -11.05 -24.55 23.58
C THR A 73 -12.34 -24.98 22.88
N ALA A 74 -13.49 -24.84 23.54
CA ALA A 74 -14.80 -25.18 22.96
C ALA A 74 -15.31 -24.07 22.04
N ASP A 75 -16.04 -24.46 21.00
CA ASP A 75 -16.67 -23.54 20.05
C ASP A 75 -17.99 -22.92 20.57
N LEU A 76 -18.44 -23.33 21.76
CA LEU A 76 -19.59 -22.79 22.47
C LEU A 76 -19.42 -23.08 23.97
N MET A 77 -19.51 -22.03 24.79
CA MET A 77 -19.59 -22.17 26.25
C MET A 77 -21.05 -22.02 26.69
N ILE A 78 -21.56 -22.97 27.46
CA ILE A 78 -22.90 -22.91 28.06
C ILE A 78 -22.76 -22.96 29.59
N VAL A 79 -23.51 -22.09 30.26
CA VAL A 79 -23.74 -22.09 31.70
C VAL A 79 -25.25 -22.17 31.89
N GLU A 80 -25.75 -23.34 32.26
CA GLU A 80 -27.20 -23.60 32.39
C GLU A 80 -27.80 -22.84 33.59
N ASN A 81 -27.05 -22.80 34.70
CA ASN A 81 -27.36 -22.02 35.89
C ASN A 81 -26.07 -21.48 36.56
N ALA A 82 -25.87 -20.16 36.47
CA ALA A 82 -24.69 -19.46 36.98
C ALA A 82 -24.64 -19.38 38.52
N HIS A 83 -25.77 -19.54 39.21
CA HIS A 83 -25.80 -19.66 40.68
C HIS A 83 -25.20 -20.98 41.16
N ASN A 84 -25.11 -21.98 40.29
CA ASN A 84 -24.51 -23.29 40.58
C ASN A 84 -23.10 -23.46 39.97
N ASP A 85 -22.63 -22.49 39.18
CA ASP A 85 -21.33 -22.54 38.52
C ASP A 85 -20.27 -21.85 39.39
N LEU A 86 -19.27 -22.60 39.87
CA LEU A 86 -18.21 -22.09 40.74
C LEU A 86 -17.44 -20.90 40.15
N ARG A 87 -17.42 -20.75 38.80
CA ARG A 87 -16.77 -19.62 38.13
C ARG A 87 -17.54 -18.30 38.31
N PHE A 88 -18.87 -18.39 38.50
CA PHE A 88 -19.77 -17.23 38.40
C PHE A 88 -20.68 -17.04 39.61
N VAL A 89 -20.76 -17.98 40.54
CA VAL A 89 -21.66 -17.91 41.70
C VAL A 89 -21.51 -16.63 42.53
N ASN A 90 -20.31 -16.07 42.64
CA ASN A 90 -20.03 -14.82 43.36
C ASN A 90 -19.94 -13.58 42.43
N ASN A 91 -20.28 -13.72 41.15
CA ASN A 91 -20.18 -12.62 40.19
C ASN A 91 -21.30 -11.59 40.45
N PRO A 92 -21.00 -10.28 40.52
CA PRO A 92 -22.00 -9.24 40.72
C PRO A 92 -23.17 -9.25 39.73
N LEU A 93 -22.94 -9.71 38.50
CA LEU A 93 -23.98 -9.82 37.47
C LEU A 93 -24.92 -11.02 37.70
N VAL A 94 -24.52 -11.98 38.54
CA VAL A 94 -25.31 -13.15 38.97
C VAL A 94 -26.05 -12.84 40.27
N THR A 95 -25.34 -12.32 41.28
CA THR A 95 -25.91 -12.05 42.61
C THR A 95 -26.73 -10.75 42.67
N GLY A 96 -26.48 -9.82 41.75
CA GLY A 96 -27.16 -8.53 41.63
C GLY A 96 -27.85 -8.39 40.27
N SER A 97 -28.17 -7.16 39.85
CA SER A 97 -28.72 -6.91 38.51
C SER A 97 -27.67 -7.22 37.42
N PRO A 98 -28.02 -7.89 36.30
CA PRO A 98 -29.38 -8.27 35.85
C PRO A 98 -29.85 -9.67 36.30
N ASN A 99 -29.20 -10.26 37.30
CA ASN A 99 -29.47 -11.60 37.85
C ASN A 99 -29.32 -12.69 36.79
N ILE A 100 -28.12 -12.74 36.20
CA ILE A 100 -27.78 -13.72 35.15
C ILE A 100 -27.86 -15.12 35.73
N THR A 101 -28.77 -15.93 35.19
CA THR A 101 -28.88 -17.36 35.51
C THR A 101 -28.33 -18.20 34.36
N PHE A 102 -28.66 -17.88 33.13
CA PHE A 102 -28.23 -18.62 31.95
C PHE A 102 -27.31 -17.79 31.06
N TYR A 103 -26.26 -18.41 30.53
CA TYR A 103 -25.35 -17.85 29.54
C TYR A 103 -25.00 -18.89 28.46
N ALA A 104 -25.04 -18.48 27.20
CA ALA A 104 -24.39 -19.22 26.12
C ALA A 104 -23.60 -18.27 25.23
N GLY A 105 -22.32 -18.57 24.97
CA GLY A 105 -21.41 -17.71 24.22
C GLY A 105 -20.58 -18.47 23.19
N VAL A 106 -20.64 -18.03 21.94
CA VAL A 106 -19.79 -18.51 20.85
C VAL A 106 -18.59 -17.57 20.69
N PRO A 107 -17.34 -18.07 20.81
CA PRO A 107 -16.16 -17.27 20.54
C PRO A 107 -16.12 -16.70 19.12
N LEU A 108 -15.81 -15.41 19.00
CA LEU A 108 -15.60 -14.70 17.75
C LEU A 108 -14.13 -14.81 17.36
N THR A 109 -13.79 -15.89 16.68
CA THR A 109 -12.40 -16.24 16.34
C THR A 109 -12.02 -15.78 14.94
N ASN A 110 -10.91 -15.06 14.81
CA ASN A 110 -10.40 -14.65 13.51
C ASN A 110 -9.68 -15.76 12.74
N HIS A 111 -9.28 -15.48 11.50
CA HIS A 111 -8.56 -16.44 10.63
C HIS A 111 -7.21 -16.90 11.21
N GLU A 112 -6.61 -16.12 12.11
CA GLU A 112 -5.36 -16.46 12.82
C GLU A 112 -5.60 -17.34 14.07
N GLY A 113 -6.85 -17.63 14.41
CA GLY A 113 -7.23 -18.43 15.58
C GLY A 113 -7.36 -17.63 16.88
N TYR A 114 -7.31 -16.29 16.85
CA TYR A 114 -7.52 -15.46 18.04
C TYR A 114 -9.01 -15.21 18.29
N ALA A 115 -9.50 -15.63 19.45
CA ALA A 115 -10.83 -15.26 19.94
C ALA A 115 -10.85 -13.79 20.39
N LEU A 116 -11.55 -12.94 19.64
CA LEU A 116 -11.60 -11.49 19.86
C LEU A 116 -12.65 -11.10 20.92
N GLY A 117 -13.64 -11.97 21.11
CA GLY A 117 -14.82 -11.73 21.92
C GLY A 117 -15.83 -12.87 21.77
N THR A 118 -17.11 -12.60 22.01
CA THR A 118 -18.19 -13.57 21.83
C THR A 118 -19.45 -12.94 21.26
N LEU A 119 -20.20 -13.71 20.46
CA LEU A 119 -21.64 -13.55 20.38
C LEU A 119 -22.26 -14.36 21.52
N CYS A 120 -22.99 -13.72 22.42
CA CYS A 120 -23.60 -14.41 23.55
C CYS A 120 -25.06 -14.04 23.76
N VAL A 121 -25.77 -14.97 24.39
CA VAL A 121 -27.17 -14.83 24.81
C VAL A 121 -27.27 -15.10 26.30
N ILE A 122 -28.09 -14.31 26.98
CA ILE A 122 -28.15 -14.25 28.45
C ILE A 122 -29.62 -14.23 28.89
N SER A 123 -29.94 -14.94 29.96
CA SER A 123 -31.28 -14.96 30.54
C SER A 123 -31.23 -14.98 32.08
N PRO A 124 -32.16 -14.28 32.76
CA PRO A 124 -32.29 -14.38 34.21
C PRO A 124 -33.01 -15.67 34.65
N LYS A 125 -33.49 -16.47 33.70
CA LYS A 125 -34.09 -17.79 33.92
C LYS A 125 -33.20 -18.88 33.33
N GLU A 126 -33.23 -20.06 33.94
CA GLU A 126 -32.61 -21.26 33.38
C GLU A 126 -33.11 -21.52 31.95
N LYS A 127 -32.20 -22.02 31.11
CA LYS A 127 -32.50 -22.34 29.72
C LYS A 127 -31.60 -23.48 29.27
N ASN A 128 -32.19 -24.38 28.49
CA ASN A 128 -31.46 -25.40 27.74
C ASN A 128 -31.70 -25.12 26.26
N LEU A 129 -30.61 -24.82 25.52
CA LEU A 129 -30.71 -24.58 24.09
C LEU A 129 -30.86 -25.90 23.33
N SER A 130 -31.78 -25.93 22.36
CA SER A 130 -31.84 -27.03 21.39
C SER A 130 -30.61 -27.02 20.49
N ASP A 131 -30.33 -28.12 19.80
CA ASP A 131 -29.18 -28.18 18.90
C ASP A 131 -29.34 -27.24 17.70
N GLU A 132 -30.57 -26.97 17.26
CA GLU A 132 -30.87 -25.95 16.24
C GLU A 132 -30.53 -24.54 16.74
N GLN A 133 -30.83 -24.22 18.01
CA GLN A 133 -30.49 -22.92 18.60
C GLN A 133 -28.97 -22.75 18.76
N LYS A 134 -28.27 -23.80 19.22
CA LYS A 134 -26.80 -23.81 19.29
C LYS A 134 -26.18 -23.60 17.91
N GLN A 135 -26.69 -24.31 16.90
CA GLN A 135 -26.22 -24.17 15.52
C GLN A 135 -26.50 -22.78 14.96
N ALA A 136 -27.67 -22.21 15.23
CA ALA A 136 -28.01 -20.85 14.84
C ALA A 136 -27.04 -19.83 15.45
N LEU A 137 -26.72 -19.93 16.74
CA LEU A 137 -25.73 -19.07 17.39
C LEU A 137 -24.36 -19.15 16.70
N LYS A 138 -23.90 -20.35 16.35
CA LYS A 138 -22.62 -20.53 15.63
C LYS A 138 -22.65 -19.87 14.25
N VAL A 139 -23.77 -19.98 13.53
CA VAL A 139 -23.95 -19.34 12.23
C VAL A 139 -23.96 -17.81 12.35
N ILE A 140 -24.67 -17.27 13.35
CA ILE A 140 -24.72 -15.81 13.58
C ILE A 140 -23.33 -15.31 13.99
N ALA A 141 -22.61 -16.02 14.86
CA ALA A 141 -21.25 -15.67 15.26
C ALA A 141 -20.30 -15.62 14.05
N LYS A 142 -20.43 -16.56 13.12
CA LYS A 142 -19.73 -16.52 11.83
C LYS A 142 -20.10 -15.26 11.03
N GLN A 143 -21.38 -14.89 10.95
CA GLN A 143 -21.80 -13.66 10.27
C GLN A 143 -21.23 -12.39 10.92
N VAL A 144 -21.13 -12.36 12.26
CA VAL A 144 -20.44 -11.27 12.97
C VAL A 144 -18.98 -11.19 12.54
N MET A 145 -18.27 -12.32 12.50
CA MET A 145 -16.87 -12.34 12.06
C MET A 145 -16.70 -11.95 10.59
N ASP A 146 -17.56 -12.45 9.70
CA ASP A 146 -17.52 -12.09 8.27
C ASP A 146 -17.68 -10.57 8.08
N LYS A 147 -18.57 -9.94 8.87
CA LYS A 147 -18.75 -8.47 8.87
C LYS A 147 -17.54 -7.73 9.44
N LEU A 148 -16.96 -8.20 10.54
CA LEU A 148 -15.75 -7.61 11.12
C LEU A 148 -14.58 -7.68 10.12
N GLU A 149 -14.39 -8.80 9.44
CA GLU A 149 -13.36 -8.96 8.41
C GLU A 149 -13.61 -8.06 7.20
N LEU A 150 -14.86 -7.92 6.75
CA LEU A 150 -15.20 -7.02 5.65
C LEU A 150 -14.88 -5.57 6.02
N ARG A 151 -15.24 -5.13 7.23
CA ARG A 151 -14.92 -3.79 7.74
C ARG A 151 -13.40 -3.55 7.77
N ARG A 152 -12.63 -4.51 8.27
CA ARG A 152 -11.15 -4.45 8.29
C ARG A 152 -10.58 -4.31 6.89
N LYS A 153 -11.06 -5.11 5.93
CA LYS A 153 -10.60 -5.06 4.52
C LYS A 153 -10.96 -3.75 3.83
N ILE A 154 -12.14 -3.19 4.08
CA ILE A 154 -12.53 -1.87 3.54
C ILE A 154 -11.55 -0.81 4.03
N PHE A 155 -11.25 -0.79 5.34
CA PHE A 155 -10.29 0.15 5.91
C PHE A 155 -8.88 -0.01 5.31
N GLU A 156 -8.39 -1.24 5.18
CA GLU A 156 -7.08 -1.53 4.54
C GLU A 156 -7.05 -1.07 3.08
N LEU A 157 -8.11 -1.33 2.31
CA LEU A 157 -8.23 -0.93 0.91
C LEU A 157 -8.25 0.60 0.74
N GLU A 158 -8.94 1.33 1.61
CA GLU A 158 -8.97 2.80 1.59
C GLU A 158 -7.58 3.39 1.81
N HIS A 159 -6.83 2.86 2.78
CA HIS A 159 -5.47 3.30 3.07
C HIS A 159 -4.51 3.03 1.90
N ILE A 160 -4.60 1.83 1.29
CA ILE A 160 -3.78 1.47 0.13
C ILE A 160 -4.12 2.36 -1.08
N ASN A 161 -5.41 2.57 -1.35
CA ASN A 161 -5.86 3.41 -2.45
C ASN A 161 -5.40 4.86 -2.29
N HIS A 162 -5.39 5.41 -1.08
CA HIS A 162 -4.86 6.74 -0.81
C HIS A 162 -3.36 6.81 -1.11
N SER A 163 -2.60 5.85 -0.57
CA SER A 163 -1.15 5.75 -0.79
C SER A 163 -0.79 5.60 -2.28
N LEU A 164 -1.59 4.83 -3.04
CA LEU A 164 -1.40 4.64 -4.46
C LEU A 164 -1.61 5.93 -5.24
N LYS A 165 -2.68 6.69 -4.94
CA LYS A 165 -2.94 7.99 -5.58
C LYS A 165 -1.81 9.00 -5.35
N ASP A 166 -1.24 9.02 -4.14
CA ASP A 166 -0.11 9.89 -3.82
C ASP A 166 1.15 9.50 -4.62
N ALA A 167 1.43 8.20 -4.71
CA ALA A 167 2.54 7.68 -5.51
C ALA A 167 2.36 8.00 -7.00
N GLU A 168 1.16 7.85 -7.56
CA GLU A 168 0.84 8.22 -8.94
C GLU A 168 1.05 9.71 -9.20
N SER A 169 0.56 10.58 -8.31
CA SER A 169 0.76 12.03 -8.42
C SER A 169 2.24 12.41 -8.40
N LYS A 170 3.02 11.77 -7.52
CA LYS A 170 4.46 11.99 -7.44
C LYS A 170 5.19 11.51 -8.69
N SER A 171 4.84 10.34 -9.21
CA SER A 171 5.41 9.79 -10.45
C SER A 171 5.12 10.70 -11.64
N LYS A 172 3.89 11.21 -11.76
CA LYS A 172 3.51 12.14 -12.82
C LYS A 172 4.33 13.43 -12.78
N LYS A 173 4.49 14.04 -11.60
CA LYS A 173 5.33 15.24 -11.43
C LYS A 173 6.79 14.99 -11.76
N LEU A 174 7.33 13.82 -11.40
CA LEU A 174 8.70 13.44 -11.76
C LEU A 174 8.88 13.32 -13.27
N PHE A 175 7.91 12.73 -13.96
CA PHE A 175 7.93 12.59 -15.41
C PHE A 175 7.86 13.96 -16.11
N GLU A 176 6.94 14.83 -15.70
CA GLU A 176 6.82 16.21 -16.22
C GLU A 176 8.13 17.00 -16.02
N ASN A 177 8.75 16.90 -14.84
CA ASN A 177 10.03 17.55 -14.56
C ASN A 177 11.18 17.00 -15.43
N LEU A 178 11.19 15.69 -15.70
CA LEU A 178 12.19 15.06 -16.56
C LEU A 178 12.05 15.53 -18.00
N GLU A 179 10.82 15.56 -18.54
CA GLU A 179 10.55 16.07 -19.88
C GLU A 179 10.94 17.54 -20.05
N LEU A 180 10.62 18.38 -19.05
CA LEU A 180 11.03 19.78 -19.03
C LEU A 180 12.56 19.92 -19.00
N SER A 181 13.24 19.13 -18.16
CA SER A 181 14.70 19.14 -18.07
C SER A 181 15.36 18.73 -19.40
N HIS A 182 14.88 17.65 -20.02
CA HIS A 182 15.36 17.17 -21.32
C HIS A 182 15.14 18.22 -22.42
N SER A 183 13.96 18.83 -22.46
CA SER A 183 13.64 19.88 -23.44
C SER A 183 14.53 21.11 -23.28
N ARG A 184 14.84 21.49 -22.03
CA ARG A 184 15.72 22.62 -21.72
C ARG A 184 17.16 22.38 -22.20
N ILE A 185 17.71 21.18 -21.96
CA ILE A 185 19.05 20.80 -22.44
C ILE A 185 19.09 20.85 -23.97
N ARG A 186 18.10 20.24 -24.64
CA ARG A 186 18.02 20.27 -26.11
C ARG A 186 17.94 21.69 -26.66
N SER A 187 17.15 22.55 -26.03
CA SER A 187 17.03 23.95 -26.42
C SER A 187 18.34 24.73 -26.25
N LEU A 188 19.10 24.49 -25.18
CA LEU A 188 20.41 25.12 -24.97
C LEU A 188 21.43 24.73 -26.05
N VAL A 189 21.50 23.44 -26.42
CA VAL A 189 22.39 22.98 -27.49
C VAL A 189 22.00 23.62 -28.82
N GLN A 190 20.71 23.61 -29.16
CA GLN A 190 20.19 24.16 -30.42
C GLN A 190 20.43 25.67 -30.58
N GLN A 191 20.32 26.45 -29.51
CA GLN A 191 20.49 27.91 -29.56
C GLN A 191 21.94 28.39 -29.33
N ALA A 192 22.88 27.49 -29.00
CA ALA A 192 24.26 27.87 -28.76
C ALA A 192 24.90 28.47 -30.03
N PRO A 193 25.61 29.60 -29.95
CA PRO A 193 26.25 30.25 -31.10
C PRO A 193 27.56 29.59 -31.53
N VAL A 194 27.92 28.46 -30.92
CA VAL A 194 29.14 27.68 -31.20
C VAL A 194 28.75 26.32 -31.78
N ALA A 195 29.57 25.75 -32.65
CA ALA A 195 29.31 24.43 -33.24
C ALA A 195 29.37 23.33 -32.16
N ILE A 196 28.24 22.67 -31.90
CA ILE A 196 28.12 21.58 -30.92
C ILE A 196 27.50 20.35 -31.59
N ILE A 197 28.09 19.20 -31.29
CA ILE A 197 27.54 17.88 -31.61
C ILE A 197 27.66 16.98 -30.38
N VAL A 198 26.62 16.20 -30.11
CA VAL A 198 26.54 15.26 -28.99
C VAL A 198 26.44 13.86 -29.55
N PHE A 199 27.27 12.97 -29.02
CA PHE A 199 27.35 11.57 -29.45
C PHE A 199 26.97 10.61 -28.32
N ARG A 200 26.42 9.45 -28.68
CA ARG A 200 26.05 8.38 -27.76
C ARG A 200 26.70 7.06 -28.15
N GLY A 201 27.22 6.35 -27.14
CA GLY A 201 27.77 5.00 -27.28
C GLY A 201 29.14 4.94 -27.96
N LYS A 202 29.65 3.72 -28.14
CA LYS A 202 31.01 3.46 -28.68
C LYS A 202 31.14 3.75 -30.18
N ASP A 203 30.03 3.76 -30.89
CA ASP A 203 29.96 4.03 -32.34
C ASP A 203 29.73 5.52 -32.65
N PHE A 204 29.72 6.37 -31.61
CA PHE A 204 29.49 7.81 -31.71
C PHE A 204 28.24 8.16 -32.53
N VAL A 205 27.10 7.54 -32.18
CA VAL A 205 25.81 7.86 -32.83
C VAL A 205 25.44 9.30 -32.52
N ILE A 206 25.15 10.10 -33.54
CA ILE A 206 24.83 11.51 -33.40
C ILE A 206 23.46 11.65 -32.72
N GLU A 207 23.46 12.11 -31.48
CA GLU A 207 22.25 12.29 -30.66
C GLU A 207 21.68 13.70 -30.77
N SER A 208 22.56 14.70 -30.89
CA SER A 208 22.17 16.10 -31.10
C SER A 208 23.20 16.83 -31.93
N VAL A 209 22.77 17.75 -32.78
CA VAL A 209 23.63 18.64 -33.55
C VAL A 209 22.94 19.98 -33.68
N ASN A 210 23.66 21.08 -33.50
CA ASN A 210 23.10 22.43 -33.59
C ASN A 210 23.38 23.10 -34.94
N PRO A 211 22.67 24.19 -35.29
CA PRO A 211 22.78 24.82 -36.60
C PRO A 211 24.20 25.29 -36.98
N PRO A 212 25.00 25.90 -36.07
CA PRO A 212 26.39 26.24 -36.39
C PRO A 212 27.24 25.02 -36.77
N MET A 213 27.00 23.85 -36.15
CA MET A 213 27.70 22.62 -36.52
C MET A 213 27.24 22.08 -37.88
N LEU A 214 25.94 22.10 -38.18
CA LEU A 214 25.43 21.70 -39.50
C LEU A 214 26.03 22.57 -40.61
N ALA A 215 26.09 23.90 -40.40
CA ALA A 215 26.72 24.83 -41.34
C ALA A 215 28.24 24.62 -41.47
N LEU A 216 28.91 24.25 -40.38
CA LEU A 216 30.33 23.92 -40.39
C LEU A 216 30.60 22.67 -41.24
N LEU A 217 29.79 21.63 -41.05
CA LEU A 217 29.92 20.32 -41.71
C LEU A 217 29.33 20.29 -43.13
N ASP A 218 28.59 21.33 -43.52
CA ASP A 218 27.80 21.38 -44.76
C ASP A 218 26.81 20.18 -44.87
N LYS A 219 26.06 19.94 -43.78
CA LYS A 219 25.10 18.85 -43.64
C LYS A 219 23.73 19.36 -43.23
N GLN A 220 22.71 18.51 -43.40
CA GLN A 220 21.36 18.74 -42.89
C GLN A 220 21.11 17.88 -41.64
N GLU A 221 19.96 18.04 -41.00
CA GLU A 221 19.57 17.26 -39.82
C GLU A 221 19.40 15.75 -40.08
N ASP A 222 19.50 15.30 -41.34
CA ASP A 222 19.40 13.90 -41.74
C ASP A 222 20.55 13.01 -41.23
N ILE A 223 21.61 13.63 -40.69
CA ILE A 223 22.72 12.94 -40.01
C ILE A 223 22.36 12.49 -38.59
N LEU A 224 21.26 12.99 -38.00
CA LEU A 224 20.82 12.59 -36.67
C LEU A 224 20.54 11.07 -36.61
N HIS A 225 20.84 10.48 -35.47
CA HIS A 225 20.68 9.05 -35.18
C HIS A 225 21.53 8.09 -36.03
N ARG A 226 22.51 8.62 -36.78
CA ARG A 226 23.49 7.81 -37.53
C ARG A 226 24.85 7.79 -36.81
N PRO A 227 25.64 6.71 -36.94
CA PRO A 227 27.04 6.70 -36.52
C PRO A 227 27.82 7.84 -37.20
N LEU A 228 28.73 8.49 -36.46
CA LEU A 228 29.48 9.65 -36.97
C LEU A 228 30.22 9.35 -38.27
N LEU A 229 30.85 8.17 -38.38
CA LEU A 229 31.59 7.77 -39.58
C LEU A 229 30.71 7.40 -40.78
N GLU A 230 29.42 7.12 -40.57
CA GLU A 230 28.48 6.94 -41.68
C GLU A 230 28.04 8.29 -42.22
N ALA A 231 27.79 9.26 -41.34
CA ALA A 231 27.41 10.62 -41.71
C ALA A 231 28.57 11.42 -42.35
N ILE A 232 29.79 11.21 -41.84
CA ILE A 232 31.01 11.96 -42.17
C ILE A 232 32.19 10.99 -42.36
N PRO A 233 32.20 10.20 -43.45
CA PRO A 233 33.20 9.15 -43.67
C PRO A 233 34.64 9.66 -43.80
N GLU A 234 34.83 10.90 -44.23
CA GLU A 234 36.15 11.52 -44.37
C GLU A 234 36.92 11.61 -43.04
N LEU A 235 36.24 11.56 -41.89
CA LEU A 235 36.87 11.65 -40.58
C LEU A 235 37.64 10.38 -40.17
N ARG A 236 37.43 9.24 -40.82
CA ARG A 236 37.90 7.91 -40.37
C ARG A 236 39.39 7.85 -40.02
N GLU A 237 40.24 8.46 -40.84
CA GLU A 237 41.70 8.40 -40.66
C GLU A 237 42.29 9.64 -39.98
N GLN A 238 41.45 10.62 -39.64
CA GLN A 238 41.91 11.91 -39.14
C GLN A 238 42.23 11.87 -37.64
N ALA A 239 43.23 12.65 -37.24
CA ALA A 239 43.64 12.76 -35.85
C ALA A 239 42.48 13.21 -34.94
N ALA A 240 41.64 14.15 -35.41
CA ALA A 240 40.48 14.64 -34.67
C ALA A 240 39.51 13.51 -34.26
N PHE A 241 39.20 12.58 -35.17
CA PHE A 241 38.32 11.45 -34.84
C PHE A 241 38.95 10.49 -33.81
N LYS A 242 40.26 10.23 -33.92
CA LYS A 242 40.99 9.38 -32.96
C LYS A 242 40.97 9.96 -31.53
N LEU A 243 40.86 11.29 -31.37
CA LEU A 243 40.73 11.92 -30.05
C LEU A 243 39.41 11.61 -29.35
N LEU A 244 38.32 11.32 -30.08
CA LEU A 244 37.03 10.92 -29.47
C LEU A 244 37.17 9.60 -28.70
N TYR A 245 37.88 8.62 -29.26
CA TYR A 245 38.16 7.36 -28.55
C TYR A 245 38.98 7.59 -27.28
N LYS A 246 39.94 8.52 -27.30
CA LYS A 246 40.71 8.87 -26.11
C LYS A 246 39.82 9.42 -24.99
N VAL A 247 38.80 10.23 -25.31
CA VAL A 247 37.83 10.70 -24.31
C VAL A 247 36.99 9.54 -23.79
N LEU A 248 36.52 8.64 -24.66
CA LEU A 248 35.73 7.48 -24.29
C LEU A 248 36.49 6.50 -23.37
N GLU A 249 37.79 6.30 -23.63
CA GLU A 249 38.65 5.41 -22.83
C GLU A 249 39.09 6.04 -21.50
N THR A 250 39.45 7.33 -21.52
CA THR A 250 40.05 7.99 -20.34
C THR A 250 39.03 8.68 -19.44
N GLY A 251 37.84 8.96 -19.95
CA GLY A 251 36.81 9.74 -19.25
C GLY A 251 37.23 11.18 -18.96
N LYS A 252 38.24 11.73 -19.66
CA LYS A 252 38.76 13.09 -19.44
C LYS A 252 38.58 13.95 -20.70
N PRO A 253 38.36 15.27 -20.56
CA PRO A 253 38.30 16.17 -21.70
C PRO A 253 39.61 16.17 -22.50
N VAL A 254 39.50 16.29 -23.82
CA VAL A 254 40.61 16.41 -24.76
C VAL A 254 40.38 17.61 -25.65
N TYR A 255 41.45 18.36 -25.94
CA TYR A 255 41.41 19.60 -26.69
C TYR A 255 42.22 19.47 -27.97
N GLY A 256 41.69 20.03 -29.06
CA GLY A 256 42.43 20.28 -30.30
C GLY A 256 42.64 21.78 -30.43
N ASP A 257 43.89 22.21 -30.63
CA ASP A 257 44.24 23.59 -30.93
C ASP A 257 44.83 23.64 -32.33
N ASN A 258 44.32 24.56 -33.16
CA ASN A 258 44.65 24.76 -34.56
C ASN A 258 44.81 23.44 -35.32
N THR A 259 43.88 22.49 -35.10
CA THR A 259 44.01 21.12 -35.61
C THR A 259 43.45 21.03 -37.02
N PRO A 260 44.21 20.52 -38.01
CA PRO A 260 43.72 20.38 -39.37
C PRO A 260 42.68 19.27 -39.46
N VAL A 261 41.53 19.59 -40.06
CA VAL A 261 40.44 18.63 -40.32
C VAL A 261 40.01 18.78 -41.77
N GLN A 262 39.96 17.66 -42.49
CA GLN A 262 39.41 17.56 -43.84
C GLN A 262 37.90 17.35 -43.76
N LEU A 263 37.13 18.27 -44.34
CA LEU A 263 35.68 18.18 -44.41
C LEU A 263 35.23 18.32 -45.87
N LYS A 264 34.19 17.59 -46.26
CA LYS A 264 33.58 17.75 -47.57
C LYS A 264 32.56 18.89 -47.53
N ARG A 265 32.88 20.03 -48.16
CA ARG A 265 32.02 21.23 -48.25
C ARG A 265 31.79 21.60 -49.71
N ASN A 266 30.57 21.94 -50.08
CA ASN A 266 30.16 22.23 -51.47
C ASN A 266 30.62 21.16 -52.47
N GLY A 267 30.64 19.89 -52.04
CA GLY A 267 31.09 18.76 -52.85
C GLY A 267 32.62 18.58 -52.97
N LYS A 268 33.44 19.47 -52.41
CA LYS A 268 34.91 19.40 -52.44
C LYS A 268 35.48 19.12 -51.05
N ILE A 269 36.61 18.42 -50.98
CA ILE A 269 37.34 18.22 -49.72
C ILE A 269 38.19 19.46 -49.46
N GLU A 270 37.96 20.11 -48.33
CA GLU A 270 38.70 21.30 -47.88
C GLU A 270 39.38 20.99 -46.54
N ILE A 271 40.60 21.51 -46.34
CA ILE A 271 41.29 21.45 -45.04
C ILE A 271 40.98 22.74 -44.29
N GLY A 272 40.28 22.62 -43.16
CA GLY A 272 40.10 23.69 -42.19
C GLY A 272 40.96 23.46 -40.95
N TYR A 273 41.25 24.52 -40.21
CA TYR A 273 41.93 24.44 -38.92
C TYR A 273 40.96 24.86 -37.82
N TYR A 274 40.82 24.02 -36.80
CA TYR A 274 39.79 24.19 -35.78
C TYR A 274 40.34 24.08 -34.36
N ASN A 275 39.78 24.91 -33.50
CA ASN A 275 39.91 24.80 -32.06
C ASN A 275 38.66 24.11 -31.53
N PHE A 276 38.81 22.99 -30.85
CA PHE A 276 37.68 22.22 -30.34
C PHE A 276 38.00 21.54 -29.01
N SER A 277 36.95 21.17 -28.29
CA SER A 277 37.03 20.38 -27.07
C SER A 277 36.06 19.22 -27.18
N TYR A 278 36.53 18.02 -26.86
CA TYR A 278 35.69 16.87 -26.60
C TYR A 278 35.64 16.64 -25.10
N SER A 279 34.44 16.67 -24.55
CA SER A 279 34.21 16.50 -23.12
C SER A 279 33.23 15.34 -22.90
N PRO A 280 33.46 14.47 -21.91
CA PRO A 280 32.49 13.44 -21.56
C PRO A 280 31.25 14.09 -20.94
N LEU A 281 30.07 13.67 -21.41
CA LEU A 281 28.80 13.96 -20.76
C LEU A 281 28.50 12.78 -19.84
N VAL A 282 28.48 13.04 -18.53
CA VAL A 282 28.25 12.04 -17.48
C VAL A 282 26.78 12.00 -17.10
#